data_AF-A0A1I1VKT8-F1
#
_entry.id   AF-A0A1I1VKT8-F1
#
_cell.length_a   1.000
_cell.length_b   1.000
_cell.length_c   1.000
_cell.angle_alpha   90.00
_cell.angle_beta   90.00
_cell.angle_gamma   90.00
#
_symmetry.space_group_name_H-M   'P 1'
#
loop_
_entity.id
_entity.type
_entity.pdbx_description
1 polymer ?
#
loop_
_entity_poly.entity_id
_entity_poly.type
_entity_poly.pdbx_seq_one_letter_code
_entity_poly.pdbx_strand_id
1 'polypeptide(L)'
;MAVTSADIKYRLSGGAGNTSAIASLGGAKSSQPASASLFDSVSGAEAVAGDTEYRCIYVHNASTTTAMANAVLWLTANTPSGSTDINVGLGTSAINGTEQTVANENTAPSGVTFTISATKASGLALGNIPPGQHRAVWLRRVVSGGAPAATTDTASIRVECEAG
;
A
#
# COMPACT_ATOMS: atom_id res chain seq x y z
N MET A 1 -15.20 11.37 -19.50
CA MET A 1 -15.23 12.03 -18.18
C MET A 1 -13.92 11.69 -17.51
N ALA A 2 -13.16 12.66 -17.03
CA ALA A 2 -11.87 12.35 -16.40
C ALA A 2 -12.09 11.54 -15.10
N VAL A 3 -11.15 10.64 -14.79
CA VAL A 3 -11.08 10.01 -13.47
C VAL A 3 -10.83 11.10 -12.43
N THR A 4 -11.64 11.11 -11.38
CA THR A 4 -11.47 12.02 -10.24
C THR A 4 -10.87 11.28 -9.05
N SER A 5 -10.44 12.03 -8.03
CA SER A 5 -9.99 11.42 -6.76
C SER A 5 -11.08 10.57 -6.10
N ALA A 6 -12.36 10.83 -6.39
CA ALA A 6 -13.48 10.03 -5.90
C ALA A 6 -13.56 8.65 -6.57
N ASP A 7 -12.97 8.46 -7.74
CA ASP A 7 -12.92 7.17 -8.44
C ASP A 7 -11.74 6.31 -7.96
N ILE A 8 -10.70 6.92 -7.40
CA ILE A 8 -9.53 6.21 -6.92
C ILE A 8 -9.80 5.66 -5.52
N LYS A 9 -9.83 4.33 -5.38
CA LYS A 9 -10.09 3.64 -4.11
C LYS A 9 -8.91 2.80 -3.67
N TYR A 10 -8.57 2.85 -2.39
CA TYR A 10 -7.68 1.90 -1.75
C TYR A 10 -8.51 0.79 -1.11
N ARG A 11 -8.16 -0.46 -1.39
CA ARG A 11 -8.89 -1.64 -0.90
C ARG A 11 -7.93 -2.61 -0.21
N LEU A 12 -8.41 -3.31 0.81
CA LEU A 12 -7.63 -4.37 1.46
C LEU A 12 -7.35 -5.51 0.47
N SER A 13 -6.32 -6.31 0.76
CA SER A 13 -6.10 -7.62 0.13
C SER A 13 -6.59 -8.74 1.05
N GLY A 14 -6.28 -10.01 0.78
CA GLY A 14 -6.52 -11.14 1.68
C GLY A 14 -7.85 -11.87 1.43
N GLY A 15 -8.57 -11.51 0.36
CA GLY A 15 -9.86 -12.10 0.00
C GLY A 15 -10.99 -11.07 -0.08
N ALA A 16 -12.01 -11.35 -0.91
CA ALA A 16 -13.11 -10.43 -1.21
C ALA A 16 -13.89 -9.94 0.03
N GLY A 17 -13.94 -10.77 1.08
CA GLY A 17 -14.61 -10.49 2.35
C GLY A 17 -13.68 -10.04 3.47
N ASN A 18 -12.40 -9.79 3.22
CA ASN A 18 -11.49 -9.36 4.27
C ASN A 18 -11.92 -7.99 4.83
N THR A 19 -12.23 -7.94 6.12
CA THR A 19 -12.54 -6.72 6.89
C THR A 19 -11.41 -6.32 7.85
N SER A 20 -10.34 -7.11 7.92
CA SER A 20 -9.21 -6.92 8.82
C SER A 20 -7.99 -6.38 8.08
N ALA A 21 -7.55 -5.19 8.47
CA ALA A 21 -6.41 -4.54 7.84
C ALA A 21 -5.12 -5.37 8.00
N ILE A 22 -4.91 -5.96 9.19
CA ILE A 22 -3.75 -6.81 9.50
C ILE A 22 -3.72 -8.12 8.70
N ALA A 23 -4.87 -8.57 8.18
CA ALA A 23 -4.95 -9.75 7.31
C ALA A 23 -4.61 -9.45 5.84
N SER A 24 -4.19 -8.22 5.52
CA SER A 24 -3.87 -7.80 4.15
C SER A 24 -2.47 -8.25 3.75
N LEU A 25 -2.28 -9.56 3.63
CA LEU A 25 -1.00 -10.23 3.34
C LEU A 25 -0.89 -10.67 1.87
N GLY A 26 -1.47 -9.89 0.96
CA GLY A 26 -1.60 -10.23 -0.46
C GLY A 26 -2.86 -11.01 -0.78
N GLY A 27 -2.92 -11.78 -1.87
CA GLY A 27 -4.14 -12.48 -2.31
C GLY A 27 -5.18 -11.56 -2.93
N ALA A 28 -6.43 -12.04 -3.06
CA ALA A 28 -7.46 -11.33 -3.83
C ALA A 28 -7.89 -10.00 -3.17
N LYS A 29 -8.28 -9.02 -3.99
CA LYS A 29 -8.78 -7.72 -3.52
C LYS A 29 -10.08 -7.87 -2.72
N SER A 30 -10.13 -7.21 -1.58
CA SER A 30 -11.33 -7.05 -0.77
C SER A 30 -12.29 -6.01 -1.34
N SER A 31 -13.57 -6.17 -1.02
CA SER A 31 -14.57 -5.12 -1.15
C SER A 31 -14.41 -4.01 -0.10
N GLN A 32 -13.66 -4.25 0.97
CA GLN A 32 -13.50 -3.29 2.07
C GLN A 32 -12.42 -2.24 1.76
N PRO A 33 -12.64 -0.97 2.17
CA PRO A 33 -11.63 0.07 2.02
C PRO A 33 -10.40 -0.21 2.88
N ALA A 34 -9.22 0.15 2.38
CA ALA A 34 -8.03 0.23 3.22
C ALA A 34 -8.15 1.46 4.12
N SER A 35 -8.10 1.26 5.44
CA SER A 35 -8.15 2.32 6.45
C SER A 35 -6.75 2.88 6.74
N ALA A 36 -6.66 3.93 7.56
CA ALA A 36 -5.38 4.49 7.99
C ALA A 36 -4.59 3.57 8.94
N SER A 37 -5.24 2.56 9.53
CA SER A 37 -4.64 1.63 10.50
C SER A 37 -4.32 0.28 9.84
N LEU A 38 -3.42 0.31 8.86
CA LEU A 38 -2.99 -0.90 8.14
C LEU A 38 -2.07 -1.80 8.97
N PHE A 39 -1.22 -1.17 9.76
CA PHE A 39 -0.28 -1.84 10.64
C PHE A 39 -0.82 -1.78 12.07
N ASP A 40 -0.55 -2.85 12.80
CA ASP A 40 -0.78 -2.96 14.22
C ASP A 40 0.26 -2.19 15.04
N SER A 41 0.08 -2.20 16.35
CA SER A 41 0.96 -1.51 17.27
C SER A 41 2.25 -2.28 17.45
N VAL A 42 3.38 -1.59 17.36
CA VAL A 42 4.70 -2.17 17.65
C VAL A 42 4.87 -2.24 19.16
N SER A 43 5.09 -3.43 19.69
CA SER A 43 5.36 -3.65 21.11
C SER A 43 6.73 -3.10 21.51
N GLY A 44 6.93 -2.89 22.82
CA GLY A 44 8.24 -2.45 23.32
C GLY A 44 9.38 -3.45 23.04
N ALA A 45 9.07 -4.75 22.97
CA ALA A 45 10.06 -5.77 22.64
C ALA A 45 10.46 -5.71 21.15
N GLU A 46 9.47 -5.53 20.26
CA GLU A 46 9.71 -5.35 18.82
C GLU A 46 10.48 -4.07 18.55
N ALA A 47 10.14 -2.96 19.21
CA ALA A 47 10.87 -1.71 19.07
C ALA A 47 12.35 -1.83 19.49
N VAL A 48 12.65 -2.61 20.53
CA VAL A 48 14.03 -2.88 20.97
C VAL A 48 14.77 -3.75 19.95
N ALA A 49 14.13 -4.80 19.44
CA ALA A 49 14.73 -5.69 18.44
C ALA A 49 14.88 -5.04 17.05
N GLY A 50 14.03 -4.06 16.76
CA GLY A 50 13.73 -3.63 15.40
C GLY A 50 12.70 -4.56 14.77
N ASP A 51 11.91 -4.02 13.85
CA ASP A 51 10.84 -4.78 13.21
C ASP A 51 10.69 -4.37 11.75
N THR A 52 10.26 -5.31 10.92
CA THR A 52 9.92 -5.06 9.53
C THR A 52 8.68 -5.85 9.18
N GLU A 53 7.69 -5.11 8.70
CA GLU A 53 6.38 -5.65 8.42
C GLU A 53 5.89 -5.28 7.02
N TYR A 54 5.04 -6.12 6.46
CA TYR A 54 4.49 -5.98 5.13
C TYR A 54 2.95 -6.00 5.15
N ARG A 55 2.35 -5.12 4.34
CA ARG A 55 0.91 -5.09 4.04
C ARG A 55 0.70 -4.88 2.55
N CYS A 56 -0.24 -5.61 1.96
CA CYS A 56 -0.66 -5.42 0.57
C CYS A 56 -2.01 -4.70 0.54
N ILE A 57 -2.14 -3.72 -0.35
CA ILE A 57 -3.42 -3.11 -0.69
C ILE A 57 -3.60 -3.13 -2.20
N TYR A 58 -4.81 -2.78 -2.64
CA TYR A 58 -5.10 -2.56 -4.04
C TYR A 58 -5.51 -1.12 -4.29
N VAL A 59 -4.94 -0.53 -5.33
CA VAL A 59 -5.45 0.69 -5.96
C VAL A 59 -6.48 0.27 -7.01
N HIS A 60 -7.72 0.70 -6.83
CA HIS A 60 -8.86 0.33 -7.66
C HIS A 60 -9.45 1.55 -8.35
N ASN A 61 -9.68 1.41 -9.66
CA ASN A 61 -10.44 2.36 -10.45
C ASN A 61 -11.94 2.06 -10.30
N ALA A 62 -12.64 2.88 -9.53
CA ALA A 62 -14.10 2.78 -9.37
C ALA A 62 -14.89 3.44 -10.51
N SER A 63 -14.22 4.09 -11.47
CA SER A 63 -14.89 4.55 -12.69
C SER A 63 -15.46 3.35 -13.45
N THR A 64 -16.65 3.53 -14.02
CA THR A 64 -17.32 2.52 -14.86
C THR A 64 -16.97 2.65 -16.34
N THR A 65 -16.35 3.77 -16.75
CA THR A 65 -16.16 4.11 -18.17
C THR A 65 -14.74 4.53 -18.53
N THR A 66 -13.99 5.11 -17.60
CA THR A 66 -12.69 5.74 -17.92
C THR A 66 -11.54 5.06 -17.19
N ALA A 67 -10.44 4.78 -17.90
CA ALA A 67 -9.24 4.20 -17.31
C ALA A 67 -8.44 5.25 -16.51
N MET A 68 -7.76 4.83 -15.44
CA MET A 68 -6.72 5.65 -14.81
C MET A 68 -5.47 5.55 -15.68
N ALA A 69 -5.24 6.55 -16.53
CA ALA A 69 -4.09 6.58 -17.44
C ALA A 69 -2.82 6.97 -16.69
N ASN A 70 -1.73 6.21 -16.90
CA ASN A 70 -0.42 6.41 -16.28
C ASN A 70 -0.52 6.69 -14.77
N ALA A 71 -1.28 5.88 -14.04
CA ALA A 71 -1.45 6.08 -12.61
C ALA A 71 -0.11 5.92 -11.88
N VAL A 72 0.15 6.82 -10.93
CA VAL A 72 1.37 6.84 -10.11
C VAL A 72 1.00 6.93 -8.65
N LEU A 73 1.65 6.14 -7.79
CA LEU A 73 1.54 6.20 -6.33
C LEU A 73 2.80 6.79 -5.70
N TRP A 74 2.66 7.63 -4.69
CA TRP A 74 3.79 8.12 -3.89
C TRP A 74 3.38 8.43 -2.45
N LEU A 75 4.37 8.58 -1.58
CA LEU A 75 4.26 9.05 -0.21
C LEU A 75 4.22 10.58 -0.24
N THR A 76 3.09 11.17 0.16
CA THR A 76 2.97 12.63 0.37
C THR A 76 3.59 13.08 1.69
N ALA A 77 3.66 12.17 2.66
CA ALA A 77 4.40 12.32 3.90
C ALA A 77 4.84 10.92 4.35
N ASN A 78 6.09 10.80 4.77
CA ASN A 78 6.55 9.63 5.52
C ASN A 78 6.35 9.87 7.03
N THR A 79 6.69 8.87 7.82
CA THR A 79 6.74 8.90 9.28
C THR A 79 7.45 10.16 9.80
N PRO A 80 6.89 10.88 10.78
CA PRO A 80 7.63 11.94 11.49
C PRO A 80 8.71 11.36 12.43
N SER A 81 8.63 10.06 12.72
CA SER A 81 9.62 9.32 13.50
C SER A 81 10.94 9.20 12.74
N GLY A 82 12.06 9.55 13.39
CA GLY A 82 13.40 9.32 12.83
C GLY A 82 13.87 7.87 12.90
N SER A 83 13.08 6.97 13.49
CA SER A 83 13.41 5.54 13.67
C SER A 83 12.40 4.61 13.01
N THR A 84 11.41 5.14 12.29
CA THR A 84 10.44 4.36 11.53
C THR A 84 10.43 4.86 10.10
N ASP A 85 10.22 3.97 9.12
CA ASP A 85 10.02 4.35 7.72
C ASP A 85 8.90 3.54 7.07
N ILE A 86 8.18 4.15 6.15
CA ILE A 86 7.30 3.47 5.21
C ILE A 86 7.94 3.47 3.81
N ASN A 87 7.97 2.31 3.19
CA ASN A 87 8.34 2.13 1.79
C ASN A 87 7.17 1.55 1.01
N VAL A 88 7.17 1.78 -0.30
CA VAL A 88 6.16 1.23 -1.22
C VAL A 88 6.82 0.39 -2.30
N GLY A 89 6.12 -0.65 -2.77
CA GLY A 89 6.56 -1.53 -3.83
C GLY A 89 5.39 -1.98 -4.71
N LEU A 90 5.65 -2.16 -6.01
CA LEU A 90 4.62 -2.63 -6.94
C LEU A 90 4.38 -4.12 -6.73
N GLY A 91 3.11 -4.50 -6.61
CA GLY A 91 2.73 -5.90 -6.65
C GLY A 91 3.13 -6.56 -7.97
N THR A 92 3.38 -7.86 -7.91
CA THR A 92 3.85 -8.67 -9.04
C THR A 92 2.71 -9.14 -9.94
N SER A 93 1.49 -9.17 -9.42
CA SER A 93 0.30 -9.53 -10.20
C SER A 93 0.10 -8.60 -11.39
N ALA A 94 -0.49 -9.11 -12.47
CA ALA A 94 -0.95 -8.28 -13.58
C ALA A 94 -2.07 -7.31 -13.12
N ILE A 95 -2.39 -6.32 -13.95
CA ILE A 95 -3.60 -5.52 -13.73
C ILE A 95 -4.81 -6.45 -13.71
N ASN A 96 -5.70 -6.24 -12.74
CA ASN A 96 -6.80 -7.13 -12.43
C ASN A 96 -6.42 -8.53 -11.91
N GLY A 97 -5.15 -8.74 -11.58
CA GLY A 97 -4.66 -10.00 -11.04
C GLY A 97 -4.81 -10.13 -9.53
N THR A 98 -4.81 -11.38 -9.08
CA THR A 98 -4.64 -11.74 -7.67
C THR A 98 -3.15 -11.68 -7.32
N GLU A 99 -2.79 -10.92 -6.29
CA GLU A 99 -1.40 -10.82 -5.81
C GLU A 99 -0.98 -12.10 -5.09
N GLN A 100 0.32 -12.38 -5.07
CA GLN A 100 0.87 -13.43 -4.22
C GLN A 100 0.46 -13.22 -2.75
N THR A 101 0.40 -14.29 -1.97
CA THR A 101 0.20 -14.21 -0.51
C THR A 101 1.52 -14.48 0.21
N VAL A 102 1.77 -13.75 1.30
CA VAL A 102 2.88 -14.04 2.22
C VAL A 102 2.35 -14.75 3.47
N ALA A 103 3.20 -15.54 4.12
CA ALA A 103 2.79 -16.38 5.26
C ALA A 103 2.41 -15.55 6.49
N ASN A 104 3.15 -14.47 6.73
CA ASN A 104 2.94 -13.53 7.82
C ASN A 104 3.52 -12.16 7.45
N GLU A 105 3.34 -11.20 8.33
CA GLU A 105 3.77 -9.82 8.11
C GLU A 105 5.27 -9.60 8.13
N ASN A 106 6.06 -10.50 8.71
CA ASN A 106 7.51 -10.40 8.69
C ASN A 106 8.13 -11.06 7.45
N THR A 107 7.30 -11.63 6.57
CA THR A 107 7.73 -12.30 5.34
C THR A 107 7.64 -11.35 4.16
N ALA A 108 8.79 -11.02 3.55
CA ALA A 108 8.81 -10.17 2.37
C ALA A 108 8.13 -10.85 1.15
N PRO A 109 7.34 -10.13 0.35
CA PRO A 109 6.79 -10.65 -0.90
C PRO A 109 7.92 -10.84 -1.94
N SER A 110 7.85 -11.93 -2.71
CA SER A 110 8.86 -12.27 -3.71
C SER A 110 8.78 -11.35 -4.92
N GLY A 111 9.93 -10.88 -5.42
CA GLY A 111 10.00 -10.06 -6.65
C GLY A 111 9.50 -8.62 -6.51
N VAL A 112 9.18 -8.17 -5.30
CA VAL A 112 8.77 -6.78 -5.03
C VAL A 112 9.99 -5.96 -4.61
N THR A 113 10.21 -4.83 -5.29
CA THR A 113 11.24 -3.85 -4.91
C THR A 113 10.61 -2.71 -4.14
N PHE A 114 11.13 -2.41 -2.95
CA PHE A 114 10.64 -1.35 -2.08
C PHE A 114 11.50 -0.10 -2.19
N THR A 115 10.84 1.06 -2.29
CA THR A 115 11.50 2.37 -2.36
C THR A 115 10.79 3.40 -1.49
N ILE A 116 11.51 4.45 -1.07
CA ILE A 116 10.90 5.66 -0.53
C ILE A 116 10.47 6.52 -1.72
N SER A 117 9.24 6.33 -2.19
CA SER A 117 8.66 7.17 -3.25
C SER A 117 8.15 8.48 -2.66
N ALA A 118 9.04 9.43 -2.30
CA ALA A 118 8.65 10.68 -1.63
C ALA A 118 7.95 11.71 -2.53
N THR A 119 8.00 11.54 -3.85
CA THR A 119 7.39 12.46 -4.81
C THR A 119 6.68 11.71 -5.92
N LYS A 120 5.79 12.40 -6.65
CA LYS A 120 5.15 11.84 -7.85
C LYS A 120 6.18 11.48 -8.94
N ALA A 121 7.24 12.27 -9.10
CA ALA A 121 8.27 12.02 -10.11
C ALA A 121 9.08 10.74 -9.83
N SER A 122 9.35 10.46 -8.54
CA SER A 122 9.96 9.20 -8.07
C SER A 122 8.90 8.16 -7.67
N GLY A 123 7.67 8.37 -8.11
CA GLY A 123 6.52 7.58 -7.71
C GLY A 123 6.52 6.19 -8.35
N LEU A 124 5.80 5.29 -7.70
CA LEU A 124 5.56 3.96 -8.22
C LEU A 124 4.60 4.03 -9.41
N ALA A 125 5.10 3.71 -10.60
CA ALA A 125 4.26 3.60 -11.79
C ALA A 125 3.32 2.38 -11.66
N LEU A 126 2.02 2.64 -11.55
CA LEU A 126 0.97 1.63 -11.53
C LEU A 126 0.47 1.27 -12.94
N GLY A 127 0.74 2.14 -13.91
CA GLY A 127 0.34 1.98 -15.31
C GLY A 127 -1.12 2.36 -15.57
N ASN A 128 -1.66 1.84 -16.66
CA ASN A 128 -3.04 2.13 -17.09
C ASN A 128 -4.02 1.16 -16.44
N ILE A 129 -4.84 1.60 -15.50
CA ILE A 129 -5.79 0.74 -14.79
C ILE A 129 -7.19 0.94 -15.39
N PRO A 130 -7.74 -0.03 -16.15
CA PRO A 130 -9.03 0.13 -16.80
C PRO A 130 -10.21 0.31 -15.82
N PRO A 131 -11.39 0.72 -16.31
CA PRO A 131 -12.59 0.88 -15.48
C PRO A 131 -12.92 -0.40 -14.70
N GLY A 132 -13.22 -0.27 -13.41
CA GLY A 132 -13.50 -1.40 -12.52
C GLY A 132 -12.27 -2.26 -12.15
N GLN A 133 -11.09 -2.00 -12.72
CA GLN A 133 -9.90 -2.81 -12.51
C GLN A 133 -9.03 -2.29 -11.36
N HIS A 134 -7.94 -3.00 -11.07
CA HIS A 134 -7.11 -2.75 -9.90
C HIS A 134 -5.65 -3.18 -10.09
N ARG A 135 -4.77 -2.63 -9.26
CA ARG A 135 -3.34 -2.96 -9.19
C ARG A 135 -2.89 -3.10 -7.73
N ALA A 136 -2.12 -4.14 -7.43
CA ALA A 136 -1.60 -4.38 -6.10
C ALA A 136 -0.38 -3.51 -5.78
N VAL A 137 -0.29 -3.07 -4.53
CA VAL A 137 0.81 -2.30 -3.97
C VAL A 137 1.13 -2.84 -2.58
N TRP A 138 2.41 -3.07 -2.33
CA TRP A 138 2.91 -3.45 -1.01
C TRP A 138 3.45 -2.23 -0.28
N LEU A 139 3.13 -2.15 1.01
CA LEU A 139 3.74 -1.25 1.97
C LEU A 139 4.68 -2.07 2.85
N ARG A 140 5.86 -1.51 3.12
CA ARG A 140 6.81 -2.04 4.11
C ARG A 140 6.99 -1.00 5.20
N ARG A 141 6.72 -1.38 6.45
CA ARG A 141 7.10 -0.61 7.64
C ARG A 141 8.43 -1.14 8.15
N VAL A 142 9.37 -0.26 8.42
CA VAL A 142 10.64 -0.59 9.08
C VAL A 142 10.73 0.21 10.35
N VAL A 143 10.90 -0.46 11.49
CA VAL A 143 11.21 0.14 12.79
C VAL A 143 12.65 -0.23 13.13
N SER A 144 13.49 0.78 13.35
CA SER A 144 14.87 0.60 13.74
C SER A 144 14.96 0.06 15.17
N GLY A 145 15.92 -0.83 15.43
CA GLY A 145 16.16 -1.34 16.79
C GLY A 145 16.48 -0.22 17.78
N GLY A 146 15.86 -0.28 18.95
CA GLY A 146 15.93 0.77 19.97
C GLY A 146 15.04 1.98 19.69
N ALA A 147 14.08 1.87 18.77
CA ALA A 147 13.12 2.94 18.51
C ALA A 147 12.37 3.33 19.80
N PRO A 148 12.26 4.63 20.13
CA PRO A 148 11.40 5.06 21.22
C PRO A 148 9.93 4.77 20.87
N ALA A 149 9.10 4.58 21.89
CA ALA A 149 7.67 4.48 21.68
C ALA A 149 7.14 5.77 21.03
N ALA A 150 6.60 5.67 19.83
CA ALA A 150 5.95 6.77 19.12
C ALA A 150 4.43 6.64 19.24
N THR A 151 3.78 7.64 19.84
CA THR A 151 2.31 7.64 20.01
C THR A 151 1.55 8.21 18.82
N THR A 152 2.26 8.77 17.83
CA THR A 152 1.70 9.47 16.66
C THR A 152 2.55 9.26 15.41
N ASP A 153 2.83 8.00 15.07
CA ASP A 153 3.52 7.69 13.82
C ASP A 153 2.53 7.49 12.68
N THR A 154 2.71 8.23 11.58
CA THR A 154 1.77 8.24 10.46
C THR A 154 2.51 8.44 9.15
N ALA A 155 2.03 7.81 8.07
CA ALA A 155 2.45 8.10 6.71
C ALA A 155 1.20 8.29 5.82
N SER A 156 1.35 9.03 4.73
CA SER A 156 0.24 9.34 3.81
C SER A 156 0.62 9.02 2.38
N ILE A 157 -0.15 8.15 1.73
CA ILE A 157 0.00 7.82 0.32
C ILE A 157 -0.98 8.62 -0.55
N ARG A 158 -0.59 8.91 -1.79
CA ARG A 158 -1.47 9.47 -2.82
C ARG A 158 -1.29 8.72 -4.13
N VAL A 159 -2.38 8.62 -4.87
CA VAL A 159 -2.40 8.20 -6.26
C VAL A 159 -3.00 9.33 -7.09
N GLU A 160 -2.36 9.63 -8.22
CA GLU A 160 -2.92 10.45 -9.28
C GLU A 160 -2.74 9.72 -10.61
N CYS A 161 -3.58 10.06 -11.57
CA CYS A 161 -3.45 9.66 -12.96
C CYS A 161 -3.48 10.90 -13.84
N GLU A 162 -3.12 10.75 -15.11
CA GLU A 162 -3.24 11.84 -16.07
C GLU A 162 -4.70 12.27 -16.21
N ALA A 163 -4.91 13.58 -16.36
CA ALA A 163 -6.22 14.11 -16.72
C ALA A 163 -6.49 13.71 -18.18
N GLY A 164 -7.50 12.86 -18.37
CA GLY A 164 -7.96 12.49 -19.71
C GLY A 164 -8.72 13.60 -20.43
#